data_AF-A0A0F5PKP6-F1
#
_entry.id   AF-A0A0F5PKP6-F1
#
_cell.length_a   1.000
_cell.length_b   1.000
_cell.length_c   1.000
_cell.angle_alpha   90.00
_cell.angle_beta   90.00
_cell.angle_gamma   90.00
#
_symmetry.space_group_name_H-M   'P 1'
#
loop_
_entity.id
_entity.type
_entity.pdbx_description
1 polymer ?
#
loop_
_entity_poly.entity_id
_entity_poly.type
_entity_poly.pdbx_seq_one_letter_code
_entity_poly.pdbx_strand_id
1 'polypeptide(L)' 'MKVAVSSQGKTLESHVDTRFGRAQFFIIVDTETMDYKVVDNLAVAQSQWCWN' A
#
# COMPACT_ATOMS: atom_id res chain seq x y z
N MET A 1 -18.60 -0.15 -0.49
CA MET A 1 -17.71 1.00 -0.87
C MET A 1 -16.26 0.55 -0.67
N LYS A 2 -15.30 0.99 -1.48
CA LYS A 2 -13.88 0.58 -1.35
C LYS A 2 -12.99 1.73 -0.91
N VAL A 3 -12.17 1.48 0.12
CA VAL A 3 -11.22 2.45 0.69
C VAL A 3 -9.80 1.95 0.50
N ALA A 4 -8.90 2.81 0.02
CA ALA A 4 -7.48 2.51 -0.12
C ALA A 4 -6.69 3.19 1.00
N VAL A 5 -5.86 2.43 1.71
CA VAL A 5 -5.02 2.90 2.81
C VAL A 5 -3.55 2.69 2.45
N SER A 6 -2.73 3.72 2.55
CA SER A 6 -1.27 3.61 2.40
C SER A 6 -0.68 2.89 3.61
N SER A 7 0.14 1.85 3.37
CA SER A 7 0.68 1.01 4.43
C SER A 7 2.17 0.79 4.25
N GLN A 8 2.88 0.73 5.39
CA GLN A 8 4.30 0.34 5.46
C GLN A 8 4.48 -1.18 5.43
N GLY A 9 3.40 -1.96 5.50
CA GLY A 9 3.44 -3.42 5.47
C GLY A 9 2.19 -4.07 4.88
N LYS A 10 2.19 -5.40 4.83
CA LYS A 10 1.15 -6.21 4.17
C LYS A 10 0.01 -6.64 5.09
N THR A 11 -0.06 -6.12 6.31
CA THR A 11 -1.07 -6.51 7.31
C THR A 11 -1.90 -5.31 7.74
N LEU A 12 -3.13 -5.55 8.23
CA LEU A 12 -3.98 -4.51 8.83
C LEU A 12 -3.34 -3.84 10.07
N GLU A 13 -2.48 -4.57 10.78
CA GLU A 13 -1.71 -4.06 11.94
C GLU A 13 -0.49 -3.22 11.53
N SER A 14 -0.18 -3.16 10.23
CA SER A 14 0.95 -2.37 9.75
C SER A 14 0.66 -0.88 9.89
N HIS A 15 1.70 -0.11 10.20
CA HIS A 15 1.58 1.35 10.30
C HIS A 15 1.18 1.97 8.96
N VAL A 16 0.34 3.00 9.03
CA VAL A 16 0.00 3.83 7.87
C VAL A 16 1.26 4.53 7.35
N ASP A 17 1.46 4.52 6.04
CA ASP A 17 2.55 5.28 5.42
C ASP A 17 2.10 6.72 5.18
N THR A 18 2.82 7.68 5.76
CA THR A 18 2.57 9.13 5.59
C THR A 18 2.87 9.60 4.17
N ARG A 19 3.70 8.86 3.43
CA ARG A 19 4.11 9.18 2.06
C ARG A 19 3.19 8.47 1.07
N PHE A 20 1.92 8.86 0.99
CA PHE A 20 0.90 8.16 0.19
C PHE A 20 1.39 7.73 -1.21
N GLY A 21 1.92 8.64 -2.03
CA GLY A 21 2.39 8.31 -3.39
C GLY A 21 3.64 7.41 -3.47
N ARG A 22 4.37 7.27 -2.36
CA ARG A 22 5.56 6.41 -2.22
C ARG A 22 5.38 5.30 -1.20
N ALA A 23 4.14 5.04 -0.77
CA ALA A 23 3.84 3.95 0.13
C ALA A 23 4.28 2.64 -0.54
N GLN A 24 4.92 1.76 0.23
CA GLN A 24 5.37 0.46 -0.31
C GLN A 24 4.18 -0.44 -0.66
N PHE A 25 3.08 -0.31 0.09
CA PHE A 25 1.89 -1.11 -0.05
C PHE A 25 0.63 -0.25 0.04
N PHE A 26 -0.43 -0.70 -0.64
CA PHE A 26 -1.78 -0.19 -0.45
C PHE A 26 -2.69 -1.33 0.00
N ILE A 27 -3.45 -1.09 1.08
CA ILE A 27 -4.48 -2.02 1.55
C ILE A 27 -5.82 -1.48 1.05
N ILE A 28 -6.51 -2.28 0.23
CA ILE A 28 -7.85 -1.95 -0.27
C ILE A 28 -8.85 -2.72 0.58
N VAL A 29 -9.69 -2.00 1.33
CA VAL A 29 -10.71 -2.55 2.20
C VAL A 29 -12.08 -2.33 1.58
N ASP A 30 -12.92 -3.36 1.56
CA ASP A 30 -14.35 -3.23 1.28
C ASP A 30 -15.10 -2.93 2.58
N THR A 31 -15.75 -1.77 2.66
CA THR A 31 -16.46 -1.34 3.87
C THR A 31 -17.76 -2.10 4.11
N GLU A 32 -18.24 -2.86 3.13
CA GLU A 32 -19.48 -3.65 3.25
C GLU A 32 -19.21 -5.05 3.78
N THR A 33 -18.11 -5.69 3.34
CA THR A 33 -17.77 -7.06 3.77
C THR A 33 -16.63 -7.11 4.80
N MET A 34 -15.92 -5.99 5.00
CA MET A 34 -14.66 -5.91 5.77
C MET A 34 -13.52 -6.76 5.18
N ASP A 35 -13.68 -7.26 3.97
CA ASP A 35 -12.60 -7.94 3.25
C ASP A 35 -11.53 -6.92 2.84
N TYR A 36 -10.28 -7.37 2.83
CA TYR A 36 -9.18 -6.54 2.35
C TYR A 36 -8.24 -7.31 1.42
N LYS A 37 -7.57 -6.55 0.57
CA LYS A 37 -6.49 -7.04 -0.29
C LYS A 37 -5.29 -6.10 -0.22
N VAL A 38 -4.11 -6.65 -0.42
CA VAL A 38 -2.85 -5.90 -0.42
C VAL A 38 -2.36 -5.75 -1.85
N VAL A 39 -1.88 -4.55 -2.19
CA VAL A 39 -1.30 -4.21 -3.49
C VAL A 39 0.09 -3.66 -3.29
N ASP A 40 1.09 -4.28 -3.92
CA ASP A 40 2.50 -3.85 -3.87
C ASP A 40 2.72 -2.66 -4.83
N ASN A 41 3.36 -1.58 -4.35
CA ASN A 41 3.66 -0.41 -5.17
C ASN A 41 5.01 -0.55 -5.90
N LEU A 42 5.03 -1.36 -6.97
CA LEU A 42 6.25 -1.70 -7.72
C LEU A 42 6.95 -0.48 -8.35
N ALA A 43 6.22 0.62 -8.58
CA ALA A 43 6.80 1.85 -9.12
C ALA A 43 7.84 2.48 -8.18
N VAL A 44 7.67 2.32 -6.87
CA VAL A 44 8.66 2.78 -5.88
C VAL A 44 9.93 1.91 -5.95
N ALA A 45 9.77 0.59 -6.09
CA ALA A 45 10.90 -0.34 -6.21
C ALA A 45 11.74 -0.12 -7.49
N GLN A 46 11.11 0.30 -8.60
CA GLN A 46 11.80 0.54 -9.87
C GLN A 46 12.65 1.82 -9.89
N SER A 47 12.39 2.79 -9.00
CA SER A 47 13.17 4.02 -8.92
C SER A 47 14.61 3.83 -8.40
N GLN A 48 14.92 2.65 -7.84
CA GLN A 48 16.24 2.33 -7.28
C GLN A 48 17.25 1.82 -8.33
N TRP A 49 16.83 1.46 -9.56
CA TRP A 49 17.65 0.71 -10.52
C TRP A 49 18.15 1.50 -11.74
N CYS A 50 18.17 2.84 -11.68
CA CYS A 50 18.62 3.70 -12.80
C CYS A 50 19.81 4.62 -12.46
N TRP A 51 20.46 4.42 -11.32
CA TRP A 51 21.61 5.24 -10.88
C TRP A 51 22.83 4.43 -10.42
N ASN A 52 22.99 3.19 -10.90
CA ASN A 52 24.17 2.38 -10.61
C ASN A 52 24.81 1.84 -11.89
#